data_AF-A0A540UVL8-F1
#
_entry.id   AF-A0A540UVL8-F1
#
_cell.length_a   1.000
_cell.length_b   1.000
_cell.length_c   1.000
_cell.angle_alpha   90.00
_cell.angle_beta   90.00
_cell.angle_gamma   90.00
#
_symmetry.space_group_name_H-M   'P 1'
#
loop_
_entity.id
_entity.type
_entity.pdbx_description
1 polymer ?
#
loop_
_entity_poly.entity_id
_entity_poly.type
_entity_poly.pdbx_seq_one_letter_code
_entity_poly.pdbx_strand_id
1 'polypeptide(L)'
;RFSAVNTLIEADRQIIRDQKNDQQKLEEQKTVLENTKRKLEEKQAQLENLKASLNSQKQEKNRLMAELEKEQQKLLSEKKLLEKQYSEYLAISKDLENQIAELQRQHLSKAQSSGKLPVSTSGFMKPTNGRLTSGYGWRNLGNGPEFHYGIDLANRPGTAIVASADGV
;
A
#
# COMPACT_ATOMS: atom_id res chain seq x y z
N ARG A 1 66.74 11.01 -84.34
CA ARG A 1 67.23 10.14 -83.23
C ARG A 1 67.07 10.82 -81.86
N PHE A 2 67.35 12.12 -81.71
CA PHE A 2 67.14 12.86 -80.45
C PHE A 2 65.67 12.98 -79.99
N SER A 3 64.70 13.11 -80.91
CA SER A 3 63.27 13.26 -80.53
C SER A 3 62.68 12.02 -79.84
N ALA A 4 62.98 10.82 -80.34
CA ALA A 4 62.50 9.56 -79.77
C ALA A 4 63.05 9.30 -78.36
N VAL A 5 64.30 9.72 -78.09
CA VAL A 5 64.91 9.61 -76.76
C VAL A 5 64.24 10.58 -75.78
N ASN A 6 63.91 11.80 -76.20
CA ASN A 6 63.20 12.75 -75.35
C ASN A 6 61.78 12.28 -75.00
N THR A 7 61.06 11.68 -75.95
CA THR A 7 59.73 11.08 -75.71
C THR A 7 59.77 9.92 -74.70
N LEU A 8 60.79 9.05 -74.77
CA LEU A 8 60.96 7.97 -73.79
C LEU A 8 61.26 8.51 -72.39
N ILE A 9 62.11 9.52 -72.27
CA ILE A 9 62.42 10.16 -70.98
C ILE A 9 61.17 10.84 -70.37
N GLU A 10 60.34 11.46 -71.20
CA GLU A 10 59.07 12.05 -70.76
C GLU A 10 58.06 10.99 -70.29
N ALA A 11 57.97 9.86 -71.00
CA ALA A 11 57.14 8.72 -70.62
C ALA A 11 57.62 8.10 -69.29
N ASP A 12 58.92 7.89 -69.11
CA ASP A 12 59.48 7.38 -67.85
C ASP A 12 59.22 8.33 -66.67
N ARG A 13 59.36 9.64 -66.87
CA ARG A 13 58.98 10.64 -65.86
C ARG A 13 57.50 10.58 -65.53
N GLN A 14 56.64 10.33 -66.51
CA GLN A 14 55.21 10.18 -66.29
C GLN A 14 54.91 8.91 -65.47
N ILE A 15 55.50 7.77 -65.83
CA ILE A 15 55.36 6.50 -65.09
C ILE A 15 55.78 6.67 -63.63
N ILE A 16 56.90 7.33 -63.36
CA ILE A 16 57.37 7.58 -61.98
C ILE A 16 56.38 8.46 -61.21
N ARG A 17 55.79 9.48 -61.85
CA ARG A 17 54.75 10.32 -61.22
C ARG A 17 53.49 9.51 -60.91
N ASP A 18 53.05 8.67 -61.84
CA ASP A 18 51.86 7.86 -61.67
C ASP A 18 52.05 6.79 -60.58
N GLN A 19 53.20 6.11 -60.55
CA GLN A 19 53.55 5.18 -59.47
C GLN A 19 53.58 5.86 -58.10
N LYS A 20 54.12 7.08 -58.01
CA LYS A 20 54.11 7.86 -56.76
C LYS A 20 52.68 8.19 -56.32
N ASN A 21 51.82 8.60 -57.25
CA ASN A 21 50.42 8.90 -56.98
C ASN A 21 49.65 7.64 -56.53
N ASP A 22 49.89 6.50 -57.17
CA ASP A 22 49.25 5.23 -56.81
C ASP A 22 49.71 4.72 -55.44
N GLN A 23 51.00 4.88 -55.11
CA GLN A 23 51.49 4.59 -53.76
C GLN A 23 50.82 5.47 -52.70
N GLN A 24 50.65 6.76 -52.97
CA GLN A 24 49.94 7.66 -52.04
C GLN A 24 48.49 7.24 -51.84
N LYS A 25 47.76 6.96 -52.93
CA LYS A 25 46.37 6.48 -52.86
C LYS A 25 46.25 5.15 -52.11
N LEU A 26 47.18 4.22 -52.34
CA LEU A 26 47.19 2.94 -51.65
C LEU A 26 47.37 3.13 -50.14
N GLU A 27 48.26 4.02 -49.73
CA GLU A 27 48.52 4.29 -48.32
C GLU A 27 47.33 4.99 -47.64
N GLU A 28 46.68 5.93 -48.33
CA GLU A 28 45.43 6.53 -47.88
C GLU A 28 44.32 5.48 -47.72
N GLN A 29 44.14 4.61 -48.72
CA GLN A 29 43.14 3.54 -48.66
C GLN A 29 43.40 2.54 -47.54
N LYS A 30 44.66 2.15 -47.30
CA LYS A 30 45.04 1.30 -46.16
C LYS A 30 44.67 1.95 -44.83
N THR A 31 45.00 3.23 -44.67
CA THR A 31 44.69 3.99 -43.46
C THR A 31 43.18 4.06 -43.21
N VAL A 32 42.38 4.29 -44.25
CA VAL A 32 40.91 4.29 -44.16
C VAL A 32 40.38 2.90 -43.79
N LEU A 33 40.92 1.85 -44.40
CA LEU A 33 40.52 0.46 -44.13
C LEU A 33 40.81 0.06 -42.68
N GLU A 34 42.00 0.33 -42.18
CA GLU A 34 42.39 0.03 -40.79
C GLU A 34 41.51 0.79 -39.79
N ASN A 35 41.25 2.08 -40.04
CA ASN A 35 40.36 2.87 -39.20
C ASN A 35 38.92 2.34 -39.22
N THR A 36 38.44 1.88 -40.38
CA THR A 36 37.10 1.30 -40.53
C THR A 36 36.99 -0.05 -39.81
N LYS A 37 38.02 -0.90 -39.95
CA LYS A 37 38.12 -2.18 -39.24
C LYS A 37 38.08 -1.97 -37.73
N ARG A 38 38.88 -1.05 -37.20
CA ARG A 38 38.88 -0.71 -35.76
C ARG A 38 37.49 -0.28 -35.28
N LYS A 39 36.81 0.60 -36.01
CA LYS A 39 35.45 1.05 -35.68
C LYS A 39 34.43 -0.10 -35.71
N LEU A 40 34.58 -1.05 -36.62
CA LEU A 40 33.70 -2.22 -36.69
C LEU A 40 33.92 -3.17 -35.50
N GLU A 41 35.17 -3.42 -35.14
CA GLU A 41 35.51 -4.23 -33.97
C GLU A 41 34.98 -3.61 -32.66
N GLU A 42 35.12 -2.28 -32.50
CA GLU A 42 34.54 -1.54 -31.39
C GLU A 42 33.01 -1.67 -31.33
N LYS A 43 32.32 -1.50 -32.47
CA LYS A 43 30.86 -1.66 -32.56
C LYS A 43 30.41 -3.09 -32.25
N GLN A 44 31.17 -4.09 -32.71
CA GLN A 44 30.88 -5.49 -32.43
C GLN A 44 31.01 -5.79 -30.93
N ALA A 45 32.07 -5.30 -30.28
CA ALA A 45 32.23 -5.43 -28.83
C ALA A 45 31.09 -4.75 -28.05
N GLN A 46 30.66 -3.56 -28.49
CA GLN A 46 29.50 -2.88 -27.91
C GLN A 46 28.21 -3.69 -28.07
N LEU A 47 27.97 -4.28 -29.24
CA LEU A 47 26.79 -5.10 -29.49
C LEU A 47 26.73 -6.34 -28.60
N GLU A 48 27.85 -7.04 -28.43
CA GLU A 48 27.90 -8.20 -27.53
C GLU A 48 27.65 -7.82 -26.07
N ASN A 49 28.20 -6.69 -25.62
CA ASN A 49 27.93 -6.17 -24.28
C ASN A 49 26.45 -5.79 -24.08
N LEU A 50 25.85 -5.11 -25.07
CA LEU A 50 24.42 -4.77 -25.04
C LEU A 50 23.55 -6.03 -25.01
N LYS A 51 23.91 -7.05 -25.79
CA LYS A 51 23.18 -8.33 -25.83
C LYS A 51 23.26 -9.07 -24.50
N ALA A 52 24.43 -9.11 -23.87
CA ALA A 52 24.60 -9.69 -22.54
C ALA A 52 23.78 -8.95 -21.49
N SER A 53 23.82 -7.60 -21.49
CA SER A 53 23.01 -6.77 -20.59
C SER A 53 21.51 -7.00 -20.77
N LEU A 54 21.04 -7.02 -22.02
CA LEU A 54 19.64 -7.29 -22.35
C LEU A 54 19.19 -8.67 -21.86
N ASN A 55 20.04 -9.69 -22.01
CA ASN A 55 19.72 -11.03 -21.54
C ASN A 55 19.60 -11.09 -20.01
N SER A 56 20.52 -10.43 -19.29
CA SER A 56 20.45 -10.30 -17.83
C SER A 56 19.17 -9.58 -17.38
N GLN A 57 18.82 -8.46 -18.02
CA GLN A 57 17.58 -7.72 -17.71
C GLN A 57 16.32 -8.57 -17.96
N LYS A 58 16.30 -9.38 -19.02
CA LYS A 58 15.19 -10.30 -19.29
C LYS A 58 15.05 -11.37 -18.21
N GLN A 59 16.16 -11.94 -17.76
CA GLN A 59 16.15 -12.93 -16.68
C GLN A 59 15.63 -12.34 -15.37
N GLU A 60 16.11 -11.15 -15.02
CA GLU A 60 15.64 -10.44 -13.82
C GLU A 60 14.16 -10.10 -13.90
N LYS A 61 13.69 -9.59 -15.04
CA LYS A 61 12.27 -9.33 -15.26
C LYS A 61 11.43 -10.60 -15.08
N ASN A 62 11.86 -11.72 -15.65
CA ASN A 62 11.11 -12.98 -15.54
C ASN A 62 11.05 -13.46 -14.09
N ARG A 63 12.13 -13.29 -13.32
CA ARG A 63 12.14 -13.59 -11.89
C ARG A 63 11.15 -12.73 -11.11
N LEU A 64 11.19 -11.40 -11.31
CA LEU A 64 10.28 -10.47 -10.66
C LEU A 64 8.81 -10.74 -11.00
N MET A 65 8.52 -11.11 -12.25
CA MET A 65 7.17 -11.50 -12.66
C MET A 65 6.68 -12.76 -11.93
N ALA A 66 7.53 -13.78 -11.79
CA ALA A 66 7.18 -15.00 -11.06
C ALA A 66 6.96 -14.74 -9.56
N GLU A 67 7.79 -13.87 -8.96
CA GLU A 67 7.61 -13.45 -7.56
C GLU A 67 6.29 -12.66 -7.38
N LEU A 68 5.97 -11.76 -8.30
CA LEU A 68 4.72 -10.99 -8.29
C LEU A 68 3.49 -11.89 -8.43
N GLU A 69 3.50 -12.86 -9.34
CA GLU A 69 2.41 -13.83 -9.52
C GLU A 69 2.18 -14.65 -8.24
N LYS A 70 3.27 -15.10 -7.59
CA LYS A 70 3.18 -15.83 -6.32
C LYS A 70 2.55 -14.99 -5.22
N GLU A 71 2.94 -13.72 -5.10
CA GLU A 71 2.39 -12.82 -4.09
C GLU A 71 0.90 -12.50 -4.37
N GLN A 72 0.52 -12.31 -5.63
CA GLN A 72 -0.89 -12.14 -6.00
C GLN A 72 -1.73 -13.35 -5.63
N GLN A 73 -1.26 -14.57 -5.90
CA GLN A 73 -1.98 -15.79 -5.51
C GLN A 73 -2.13 -15.91 -3.99
N LYS A 74 -1.07 -15.58 -3.24
CA LYS A 74 -1.11 -15.54 -1.78
C LYS A 74 -2.16 -14.55 -1.28
N LEU A 75 -2.11 -13.30 -1.75
CA LEU A 75 -3.07 -12.26 -1.39
C LEU A 75 -4.52 -12.63 -1.74
N LEU A 76 -4.75 -13.28 -2.89
CA LEU A 76 -6.08 -13.75 -3.27
C LEU A 76 -6.60 -14.82 -2.29
N SER A 77 -5.76 -15.77 -1.90
CA SER A 77 -6.13 -16.79 -0.92
C SER A 77 -6.40 -16.22 0.46
N GLU A 78 -5.57 -15.25 0.90
CA GLU A 78 -5.75 -14.55 2.18
C GLU A 78 -7.02 -13.72 2.20
N LYS A 79 -7.29 -12.97 1.12
CA LYS A 79 -8.53 -12.21 0.95
C LYS A 79 -9.75 -13.12 1.05
N LYS A 80 -9.74 -14.27 0.36
CA LYS A 80 -10.85 -15.23 0.40
C LYS A 80 -11.07 -15.79 1.81
N LEU A 81 -9.98 -16.07 2.54
CA LEU A 81 -10.06 -16.52 3.93
C LEU A 81 -10.68 -15.43 4.83
N LEU A 82 -10.24 -14.18 4.67
CA LEU A 82 -10.74 -13.05 5.44
C LEU A 82 -12.22 -12.77 5.17
N GLU A 83 -12.64 -12.83 3.90
CA GLU A 83 -14.06 -12.71 3.52
C GLU A 83 -14.92 -13.80 4.18
N LYS A 84 -14.41 -15.04 4.21
CA LYS A 84 -15.09 -16.15 4.90
C LYS A 84 -15.20 -15.89 6.40
N GLN A 85 -14.10 -15.52 7.07
CA GLN A 85 -14.09 -15.21 8.50
C GLN A 85 -15.04 -14.07 8.84
N TYR A 86 -15.08 -13.03 8.00
CA TYR A 86 -15.99 -11.90 8.17
C TYR A 86 -17.45 -12.33 8.06
N SER A 87 -17.79 -13.20 7.10
CA SER A 87 -19.15 -13.74 6.96
C SER A 87 -19.58 -14.60 8.15
N GLU A 88 -18.67 -15.40 8.71
CA GLU A 88 -18.91 -16.20 9.91
C GLU A 88 -19.13 -15.30 11.12
N TYR A 89 -18.28 -14.28 11.30
CA TYR A 89 -18.42 -13.30 12.37
C TYR A 89 -19.77 -12.57 12.33
N LEU A 90 -20.20 -12.12 11.13
CA LEU A 90 -21.51 -11.48 10.97
C LEU A 90 -22.66 -12.41 11.34
N ALA A 91 -22.59 -13.68 10.95
CA ALA A 91 -23.60 -14.67 11.31
C ALA A 91 -23.68 -14.88 12.83
N ILE A 92 -22.52 -15.03 13.49
CA ILE A 92 -22.42 -15.17 14.95
C ILE A 92 -22.95 -13.92 15.65
N SER A 93 -22.56 -12.72 15.19
CA SER A 93 -23.01 -11.46 15.77
C SER A 93 -24.53 -11.32 15.70
N LYS A 94 -25.13 -11.68 14.57
CA LYS A 94 -26.58 -11.62 14.38
C LYS A 94 -27.31 -12.64 15.26
N ASP A 95 -26.76 -13.85 15.40
CA ASP A 95 -27.34 -14.87 16.28
C ASP A 95 -27.30 -14.42 17.75
N LEU A 96 -26.16 -13.88 18.19
CA LEU A 96 -26.00 -13.34 19.54
C LEU A 96 -26.97 -12.18 19.81
N GLU A 97 -27.14 -11.26 18.86
CA GLU A 97 -28.10 -10.16 18.96
C GLU A 97 -29.53 -10.68 19.13
N ASN A 98 -29.93 -11.70 18.36
CA ASN A 98 -31.24 -12.32 18.49
C ASN A 98 -31.43 -13.00 19.86
N GLN A 99 -30.39 -13.69 20.36
CA GLN A 99 -30.42 -14.32 21.69
C GLN A 99 -30.58 -13.28 22.79
N ILE A 100 -29.83 -12.16 22.72
CA ILE A 100 -29.95 -11.06 23.69
C ILE A 100 -31.36 -10.46 23.66
N ALA A 101 -31.91 -10.21 22.46
CA ALA A 101 -33.26 -9.67 22.31
C ALA A 101 -34.34 -10.61 22.87
N GLU A 102 -34.18 -11.92 22.71
CA GLU A 102 -35.09 -12.91 23.29
C GLU A 102 -35.00 -12.95 24.82
N LEU A 103 -33.78 -12.96 25.38
CA LEU A 103 -33.58 -12.89 26.83
C LEU A 103 -34.21 -11.62 27.41
N GLN A 104 -34.02 -10.47 26.77
CA GLN A 104 -34.65 -9.20 27.17
C GLN A 104 -36.19 -9.32 27.22
N ARG A 105 -36.83 -9.90 26.19
CA ARG A 105 -38.29 -10.14 26.18
C ARG A 105 -38.74 -11.05 27.32
N GLN A 106 -37.99 -12.11 27.61
CA GLN A 106 -38.30 -13.02 28.71
C GLN A 106 -38.15 -12.35 30.09
N HIS A 107 -37.15 -11.49 30.27
CA HIS A 107 -36.97 -10.72 31.50
C HIS A 107 -38.09 -9.69 31.70
N LEU A 108 -38.50 -8.98 30.65
CA LEU A 108 -39.60 -8.01 30.70
C LEU A 108 -40.95 -8.67 31.06
N SER A 109 -41.26 -9.82 30.45
CA SER A 109 -42.50 -10.56 30.76
C SER A 109 -42.53 -11.13 32.17
N LYS A 110 -41.38 -11.54 32.73
CA LYS A 110 -41.26 -11.95 34.15
C LYS A 110 -41.31 -10.77 35.13
N ALA A 111 -40.81 -9.60 34.76
CA ALA A 111 -40.90 -8.41 35.59
C ALA A 111 -42.36 -7.92 35.73
N GLN A 112 -43.14 -7.94 34.64
CA GLN A 112 -44.56 -7.55 34.65
C GLN A 112 -45.45 -8.46 35.52
N SER A 113 -45.11 -9.73 35.71
CA SER A 113 -45.88 -10.65 36.57
C SER A 113 -45.58 -10.52 38.07
N SER A 114 -44.54 -9.78 38.46
CA SER A 114 -44.08 -9.66 39.84
C SER A 114 -44.64 -8.46 40.63
N GLY A 115 -45.41 -7.56 39.97
CA GLY A 115 -46.38 -6.65 40.60
C GLY A 115 -45.92 -5.78 41.78
N LYS A 116 -44.62 -5.50 41.94
CA LYS A 116 -44.12 -4.87 43.17
C LYS A 116 -42.90 -3.97 42.97
N LEU A 117 -42.97 -3.04 42.02
CA LEU A 117 -42.01 -1.92 41.93
C LEU A 117 -42.74 -0.62 41.60
N PRO A 118 -42.29 0.53 42.13
CA PRO A 118 -42.95 1.82 41.92
C PRO A 118 -42.82 2.24 40.44
N VAL A 119 -43.89 2.04 39.68
CA VAL A 119 -44.00 2.49 38.29
C VAL A 119 -44.16 4.02 38.24
N SER A 120 -43.24 4.68 37.56
CA SER A 120 -43.38 6.08 37.14
C SER A 120 -44.08 6.14 35.79
N THR A 121 -45.09 6.99 35.64
CA THR A 121 -45.85 7.18 34.39
C THR A 121 -45.01 7.75 33.24
N SER A 122 -43.79 8.23 33.52
CA SER A 122 -42.85 8.83 32.57
C SER A 122 -41.75 7.88 32.07
N GLY A 123 -41.72 6.61 32.51
CA GLY A 123 -40.67 5.64 32.15
C GLY A 123 -39.34 5.82 32.88
N PHE A 124 -39.12 6.93 33.59
CA PHE A 124 -37.99 7.15 34.49
C PHE A 124 -38.45 7.33 35.95
N MET A 125 -37.83 6.61 36.88
CA MET A 125 -37.99 6.73 38.33
C MET A 125 -36.66 7.13 38.99
N LYS A 126 -36.74 7.70 40.20
CA LYS A 126 -35.52 7.99 40.97
C LYS A 126 -34.85 6.67 41.38
N PRO A 127 -33.51 6.56 41.29
CA PRO A 127 -32.80 5.35 41.67
C PRO A 127 -32.82 5.10 43.19
N THR A 128 -33.15 6.11 44.00
CA THR A 128 -33.37 6.00 45.44
C THR A 128 -34.17 7.19 45.96
N ASN A 129 -34.79 7.03 47.13
CA ASN A 129 -35.46 8.14 47.84
C ASN A 129 -34.46 8.74 48.84
N GLY A 130 -33.84 9.87 48.47
CA GLY A 130 -32.83 10.57 49.28
C GLY A 130 -32.94 12.09 49.18
N ARG A 131 -32.17 12.80 50.02
CA ARG A 131 -32.12 14.28 49.98
C ARG A 131 -31.19 14.72 48.85
N LEU A 132 -31.67 15.56 47.93
CA LEU A 132 -30.82 16.20 46.93
C LEU A 132 -29.82 17.12 47.64
N THR A 133 -28.54 16.75 47.62
CA THR A 133 -27.46 17.54 48.22
C THR A 133 -26.71 18.37 47.19
N SER A 134 -26.68 17.91 45.93
CA SER A 134 -26.10 18.66 44.82
C SER A 134 -26.94 18.46 43.57
N GLY A 135 -27.31 19.55 42.91
CA GLY A 135 -27.95 19.51 41.59
C GLY A 135 -26.95 19.37 40.45
N TYR A 136 -27.46 19.21 39.24
CA TYR A 136 -26.71 19.32 38.00
C TYR A 136 -26.37 20.80 37.72
N GLY A 137 -25.14 21.06 37.27
CA GLY A 137 -24.70 22.41 36.88
C GLY A 137 -23.44 22.89 37.60
N TRP A 138 -23.14 24.19 37.45
CA TRP A 138 -21.97 24.82 38.08
C TRP A 138 -22.11 24.88 39.60
N ARG A 139 -21.08 24.43 40.31
CA ARG A 139 -20.96 24.53 41.77
C ARG A 139 -19.53 24.86 42.18
N ASN A 140 -19.34 25.23 43.44
CA ASN A 140 -18.02 25.44 44.05
C ASN A 140 -18.01 24.85 45.45
N LEU A 141 -17.29 23.74 45.63
CA LEU A 141 -17.17 22.99 46.89
C LEU A 141 -15.85 23.26 47.65
N GLY A 142 -15.14 24.34 47.30
CA GLY A 142 -13.92 24.77 47.98
C GLY A 142 -12.64 24.68 47.15
N ASN A 143 -12.68 24.02 45.98
CA ASN A 143 -11.55 23.91 45.04
C ASN A 143 -11.76 24.71 43.75
N GLY A 144 -12.65 25.71 43.77
CA GLY A 144 -12.99 26.55 42.63
C GLY A 144 -14.24 26.09 41.87
N PRO A 145 -14.60 26.80 40.79
CA PRO A 145 -15.77 26.46 39.99
C PRO A 145 -15.61 25.12 39.27
N GLU A 146 -16.52 24.19 39.50
CA GLU A 146 -16.62 22.91 38.79
C GLU A 146 -18.03 22.70 38.24
N PHE A 147 -18.16 21.94 37.16
CA PHE A 147 -19.46 21.56 36.61
C PHE A 147 -19.83 20.15 37.05
N HIS A 148 -20.99 20.01 37.70
CA HIS A 148 -21.50 18.72 38.15
C HIS A 148 -22.41 18.10 37.09
N TYR A 149 -21.95 17.02 36.46
CA TYR A 149 -22.64 16.32 35.37
C TYR A 149 -23.77 15.38 35.86
N GLY A 150 -24.09 15.38 37.15
CA GLY A 150 -25.09 14.51 37.74
C GLY A 150 -25.85 15.18 38.87
N ILE A 151 -26.51 14.37 39.69
CA ILE A 151 -27.17 14.80 40.92
C ILE A 151 -26.71 13.93 42.09
N ASP A 152 -26.52 14.55 43.25
CA ASP A 152 -26.17 13.83 44.47
C ASP A 152 -27.43 13.68 45.34
N LEU A 153 -27.87 12.44 45.56
CA LEU A 153 -28.97 12.10 46.47
C LEU A 153 -28.38 11.45 47.72
N ALA A 154 -28.23 12.22 48.79
CA ALA A 154 -27.68 11.72 50.05
C ALA A 154 -28.65 10.77 50.75
N ASN A 155 -28.07 9.66 51.24
CA ASN A 155 -28.77 8.58 51.95
C ASN A 155 -27.85 7.91 52.97
N ARG A 156 -28.41 7.01 53.80
CA ARG A 156 -27.62 6.21 54.75
C ARG A 156 -26.87 5.10 53.99
N PRO A 157 -25.65 4.72 54.41
CA PRO A 157 -24.96 3.56 53.85
C PRO A 157 -25.86 2.31 53.88
N GLY A 158 -25.86 1.53 52.80
CA GLY A 158 -26.70 0.35 52.63
C GLY A 158 -28.13 0.62 52.13
N THR A 159 -28.48 1.88 51.84
CA THR A 159 -29.76 2.18 51.17
C THR A 159 -29.75 1.58 49.75
N ALA A 160 -30.76 0.78 49.42
CA ALA A 160 -30.87 0.14 48.12
C ALA A 160 -30.98 1.18 46.98
N ILE A 161 -30.29 0.89 45.88
CA ILE A 161 -30.33 1.65 44.63
C ILE A 161 -31.02 0.78 43.57
N VAL A 162 -32.02 1.34 42.90
CA VAL A 162 -32.79 0.67 41.84
C VAL A 162 -32.50 1.28 40.47
N ALA A 163 -32.72 0.51 39.41
CA ALA A 163 -32.63 1.03 38.05
C ALA A 163 -33.63 2.17 37.84
N SER A 164 -33.18 3.25 37.22
CA SER A 164 -34.04 4.43 36.98
C SER A 164 -35.01 4.21 35.83
N ALA A 165 -34.73 3.27 34.93
CA ALA A 165 -35.60 2.87 33.83
C ALA A 165 -35.23 1.44 33.41
N ASP A 166 -36.04 0.83 32.55
CA ASP A 166 -35.70 -0.43 31.89
C ASP A 166 -34.51 -0.24 30.93
N GLY A 167 -33.65 -1.26 30.80
CA GLY A 167 -32.45 -1.22 29.95
C GLY A 167 -31.54 -2.43 30.14
N VAL A 168 -30.46 -2.52 29.35
CA VAL A 168 -29.38 -3.53 29.48
C VAL A 168 -28.03 -2.83 29.55
#